data_AF-A0A2T4X299-F1
#
_entry.id   AF-A0A2T4X299-F1
#
_cell.length_a   1.000
_cell.length_b   1.000
_cell.length_c   1.000
_cell.angle_alpha   90.00
_cell.angle_beta   90.00
_cell.angle_gamma   90.00
#
_symmetry.space_group_name_H-M   'P 1'
#
loop_
_entity.id
_entity.type
_entity.pdbx_description
1 polymer ?
#
loop_
_entity_poly.entity_id
_entity_poly.type
_entity_poly.pdbx_seq_one_letter_code
_entity_poly.pdbx_strand_id
1 'polypeptide(L)'
;MNKLFLLLVASLLAGSVAYAQTTEELAAMKAEKSAELGLLEADLATLSGKVAALKAEVTSLTDQLTPYPRWKKGILGNVGVNFSTFNDWLLREQPNTSAVNIGFATTVFANGDYKKAFWRNSLNLSLGWLKFEDKDNPDDNNNFRVAADAFNITSLYGRKLSDKWAISTLGEYRTSILEGRFNEPGYLDLGMGATWTPITDLVVVIHPVNYNFVFSSGAYDFKSSLGAKVVADYTRQIVKGFAWKSNLSAFMSYEGSDLSNWTWVNSFSTAVKGIGVGLDIGLRNNKQEALAATRSDNPLQSYWILGLSYAISK
;
A
#
# COMPACT_ATOMS: atom_id res chain seq x y z
N MET A 1 -31.18 -64.46 -29.97
CA MET A 1 -30.12 -63.52 -29.52
C MET A 1 -28.78 -64.24 -29.60
N ASN A 2 -27.88 -63.78 -30.48
CA ASN A 2 -26.62 -64.47 -30.78
C ASN A 2 -25.69 -64.49 -29.57
N LYS A 3 -25.14 -65.67 -29.24
CA LYS A 3 -24.16 -65.88 -28.16
C LYS A 3 -22.92 -64.97 -28.28
N LEU A 4 -22.62 -64.51 -29.49
CA LEU A 4 -21.55 -63.55 -29.78
C LEU A 4 -21.81 -62.14 -29.18
N PHE A 5 -23.08 -61.69 -29.15
CA PHE A 5 -23.44 -60.38 -28.59
C PHE A 5 -23.35 -60.39 -27.06
N LEU A 6 -23.72 -61.51 -26.43
CA LEU A 6 -23.55 -61.73 -24.98
C LEU A 6 -22.07 -61.75 -24.56
N LEU A 7 -21.20 -62.33 -25.37
CA LEU A 7 -19.74 -62.34 -25.12
C LEU A 7 -19.10 -60.97 -25.31
N LEU A 8 -19.58 -60.16 -26.26
CA LEU A 8 -19.10 -58.79 -26.49
C LEU A 8 -19.53 -57.85 -25.35
N VAL A 9 -20.76 -57.97 -24.85
CA VAL A 9 -21.26 -57.19 -23.71
C VAL A 9 -20.58 -57.60 -22.40
N ALA A 10 -20.29 -58.89 -22.20
CA ALA A 10 -19.56 -59.37 -21.03
C ALA A 10 -18.09 -58.92 -21.01
N SER A 11 -17.44 -58.83 -22.18
CA SER A 11 -16.06 -58.33 -22.29
C SER A 11 -15.94 -56.80 -22.16
N LEU A 12 -16.95 -56.05 -22.61
CA LEU A 12 -17.06 -54.60 -22.38
C LEU A 12 -17.36 -54.25 -20.91
N LEU A 13 -18.06 -55.11 -20.17
CA LEU A 13 -18.30 -54.96 -18.72
C LEU A 13 -17.10 -55.40 -17.86
N ALA A 14 -16.30 -56.37 -18.31
CA ALA A 14 -15.08 -56.78 -17.60
C ALA A 14 -13.95 -55.74 -17.65
N GLY A 15 -13.95 -54.87 -18.66
CA GLY A 15 -12.94 -53.81 -18.83
C GLY A 15 -13.11 -52.58 -17.92
N SER A 16 -14.21 -52.48 -17.17
CA SER A 16 -14.53 -51.30 -16.33
C SER A 16 -14.35 -51.51 -14.82
N VAL A 17 -13.87 -52.68 -14.38
CA VAL A 17 -13.71 -53.01 -12.94
C VAL A 17 -12.29 -52.74 -12.42
N ALA A 18 -11.36 -52.24 -13.25
CA ALA A 18 -9.94 -52.16 -12.88
C ALA A 18 -9.47 -50.87 -12.18
N TYR A 19 -10.35 -50.04 -11.59
CA TYR A 19 -9.93 -48.85 -10.80
C TYR A 19 -10.85 -48.47 -9.62
N ALA A 20 -11.56 -49.43 -9.02
CA ALA A 20 -12.26 -49.17 -7.76
C ALA A 20 -11.35 -49.53 -6.58
N GLN A 21 -10.48 -48.60 -6.16
CA GLN A 21 -9.73 -48.76 -4.92
C GLN A 21 -10.71 -48.97 -3.76
N THR A 22 -10.46 -49.99 -2.94
CA THR A 22 -11.30 -50.28 -1.77
C THR A 22 -11.09 -49.21 -0.70
N THR A 23 -12.07 -49.03 0.19
CA THR A 23 -11.98 -48.06 1.29
C THR A 23 -10.78 -48.31 2.22
N GLU A 24 -10.38 -49.59 2.38
CA GLU A 24 -9.18 -49.99 3.13
C GLU A 24 -7.88 -49.58 2.41
N GLU A 25 -7.78 -49.76 1.09
CA GLU A 25 -6.63 -49.30 0.31
C GLU A 25 -6.49 -47.77 0.34
N LEU A 26 -7.62 -47.04 0.28
CA LEU A 26 -7.63 -45.59 0.40
C LEU A 26 -7.17 -45.12 1.79
N ALA A 27 -7.55 -45.84 2.85
CA ALA A 27 -7.12 -45.57 4.22
C ALA A 27 -5.62 -45.84 4.42
N ALA A 28 -5.11 -46.94 3.85
CA ALA A 28 -3.68 -47.27 3.87
C ALA A 28 -2.84 -46.21 3.15
N MET A 29 -3.24 -45.81 1.93
CA MET A 29 -2.58 -44.72 1.20
C MET A 29 -2.64 -43.38 1.93
N LYS A 30 -3.76 -43.07 2.61
CA LYS A 30 -3.86 -41.86 3.43
C LYS A 30 -2.87 -41.90 4.59
N ALA A 31 -2.73 -43.03 5.27
CA ALA A 31 -1.80 -43.19 6.37
C ALA A 31 -0.34 -43.05 5.90
N GLU A 32 0.02 -43.69 4.79
CA GLU A 32 1.35 -43.59 4.17
C GLU A 32 1.67 -42.15 3.76
N LYS A 33 0.76 -41.48 3.04
CA LYS A 33 0.94 -40.07 2.65
C LYS A 33 0.98 -39.11 3.82
N SER A 34 0.24 -39.40 4.91
CA SER A 34 0.30 -38.57 6.13
C SER A 34 1.63 -38.74 6.85
N ALA A 35 2.20 -39.94 6.85
CA ALA A 35 3.53 -40.19 7.40
C ALA A 35 4.62 -39.49 6.56
N GLU A 36 4.54 -39.59 5.23
CA GLU A 36 5.44 -38.88 4.31
C GLU A 36 5.34 -37.36 4.47
N LEU A 37 4.12 -36.82 4.59
CA LEU A 37 3.89 -35.40 4.86
C LEU A 37 4.55 -34.97 6.18
N GLY A 38 4.41 -35.76 7.26
CA GLY A 38 5.02 -35.46 8.55
C GLY A 38 6.56 -35.42 8.49
N LEU A 39 7.18 -36.31 7.70
CA LEU A 39 8.63 -36.27 7.46
C LEU A 39 9.04 -35.02 6.67
N LEU A 40 8.30 -34.67 5.61
CA LEU A 40 8.54 -33.46 4.83
C LEU A 40 8.38 -32.17 5.66
N GLU A 41 7.40 -32.13 6.57
CA GLU A 41 7.21 -31.02 7.51
C GLU A 41 8.40 -30.89 8.48
N ALA A 42 8.92 -32.00 8.99
CA ALA A 42 10.10 -32.02 9.86
C ALA A 42 11.38 -31.57 9.14
N ASP A 43 11.58 -32.01 7.89
CA ASP A 43 12.69 -31.58 7.05
C ASP A 43 12.58 -30.09 6.70
N LEU A 44 11.38 -29.60 6.39
CA LEU A 44 11.13 -28.18 6.13
C LEU A 44 11.41 -27.33 7.36
N ALA A 45 11.02 -27.78 8.56
CA ALA A 45 11.33 -27.10 9.81
C ALA A 45 12.86 -27.02 10.04
N THR A 46 13.57 -28.12 9.80
CA THR A 46 15.04 -28.19 9.91
C THR A 46 15.73 -27.26 8.91
N LEU A 47 15.31 -27.29 7.63
CA LEU A 47 15.83 -26.39 6.59
C LEU A 47 15.54 -24.93 6.91
N SER A 48 14.33 -24.63 7.38
CA SER A 48 13.94 -23.26 7.77
C SER A 48 14.83 -22.72 8.90
N GLY A 49 15.18 -23.56 9.88
CA GLY A 49 16.13 -23.22 10.93
C GLY A 49 17.53 -22.91 10.39
N LYS A 50 18.05 -23.75 9.48
CA LYS A 50 19.35 -23.51 8.82
C LYS A 50 19.34 -22.22 8.01
N VAL A 51 18.28 -21.97 7.24
CA VAL A 51 18.12 -20.72 6.46
C VAL A 51 18.09 -19.50 7.37
N ALA A 52 17.42 -19.57 8.53
CA ALA A 52 17.40 -18.48 9.50
C ALA A 52 18.81 -18.20 10.08
N ALA A 53 19.55 -19.25 10.45
CA ALA A 53 20.91 -19.14 10.95
C ALA A 53 21.86 -18.54 9.89
N LEU A 54 21.87 -19.06 8.66
CA LEU A 54 22.68 -18.49 7.59
C LEU A 54 22.29 -17.04 7.26
N LYS A 55 21.00 -16.69 7.26
CA LYS A 55 20.58 -15.30 7.08
C LYS A 55 21.13 -14.38 8.17
N ALA A 56 21.16 -14.83 9.42
CA ALA A 56 21.73 -14.07 10.52
C ALA A 56 23.25 -13.87 10.35
N GLU A 57 23.98 -14.91 9.96
CA GLU A 57 25.42 -14.82 9.67
C GLU A 57 25.71 -13.89 8.49
N VAL A 58 24.98 -14.03 7.39
CA VAL A 58 25.10 -13.14 6.22
C VAL A 58 24.79 -11.70 6.60
N THR A 59 23.78 -11.45 7.43
CA THR A 59 23.45 -10.10 7.92
C THR A 59 24.60 -9.54 8.74
N SER A 60 25.16 -10.31 9.68
CA SER A 60 26.32 -9.92 10.49
C SER A 60 27.56 -9.62 9.64
N LEU A 61 27.87 -10.47 8.67
CA LEU A 61 28.98 -10.25 7.74
C LEU A 61 28.74 -9.01 6.87
N THR A 62 27.52 -8.82 6.38
CA THR A 62 27.14 -7.63 5.60
C THR A 62 27.28 -6.37 6.44
N ASP A 63 26.87 -6.40 7.71
CA ASP A 63 27.02 -5.29 8.65
C ASP A 63 28.49 -4.94 8.92
N GLN A 64 29.38 -5.93 8.96
CA GLN A 64 30.82 -5.70 9.10
C GLN A 64 31.45 -5.15 7.81
N LEU A 65 30.95 -5.56 6.64
CA LEU A 65 31.47 -5.17 5.34
C LEU A 65 30.95 -3.82 4.84
N THR A 66 29.76 -3.37 5.28
CA THR A 66 29.17 -2.11 4.82
C THR A 66 29.47 -0.96 5.79
N PRO A 67 30.36 -0.02 5.44
CA PRO A 67 30.64 1.13 6.30
C PRO A 67 29.41 2.03 6.42
N TYR A 68 29.23 2.60 7.61
CA TYR A 68 28.24 3.66 7.82
C TYR A 68 28.71 4.98 7.17
N PRO A 69 27.81 5.81 6.62
CA PRO A 69 26.35 5.64 6.57
C PRO A 69 25.85 4.73 5.45
N ARG A 70 24.80 3.97 5.72
CA ARG A 70 24.15 3.08 4.75
C ARG A 70 22.86 3.70 4.27
N TRP A 71 22.77 3.98 2.97
CA TRP A 71 21.59 4.64 2.39
C TRP A 71 20.78 3.66 1.56
N LYS A 72 19.50 3.54 1.87
CA LYS A 72 18.50 2.87 1.03
C LYS A 72 17.69 3.93 0.30
N LYS A 73 17.75 3.94 -1.03
CA LYS A 73 17.05 4.93 -1.86
C LYS A 73 16.15 4.21 -2.84
N GLY A 74 15.01 4.80 -3.13
CA GLY A 74 14.12 4.21 -4.11
C GLY A 74 12.97 5.10 -4.49
N ILE A 75 12.29 4.66 -5.52
CA ILE A 75 11.04 5.19 -6.01
C ILE A 75 10.09 4.02 -6.23
N LEU A 76 8.88 4.17 -5.73
CA LEU A 76 7.77 3.26 -5.96
C LEU A 76 6.62 4.13 -6.46
N GLY A 77 5.97 3.75 -7.54
CA GLY A 77 4.77 4.45 -7.95
C GLY A 77 3.84 3.58 -8.77
N ASN A 78 2.68 4.12 -9.04
CA ASN A 78 1.58 3.50 -9.75
C ASN A 78 0.95 4.53 -10.68
N VAL A 79 0.72 4.13 -11.91
CA VAL A 79 0.07 4.95 -12.94
C VAL A 79 -1.17 4.20 -13.39
N GLY A 80 -2.34 4.69 -12.95
CA GLY A 80 -3.63 4.21 -13.41
C GLY A 80 -4.06 5.01 -14.62
N VAL A 81 -4.40 4.33 -15.72
CA VAL A 81 -4.97 4.99 -16.90
C VAL A 81 -6.16 4.17 -17.37
N ASN A 82 -7.30 4.83 -17.53
CA ASN A 82 -8.52 4.21 -18.06
C ASN A 82 -9.11 5.09 -19.17
N PHE A 83 -9.34 4.47 -20.32
CA PHE A 83 -9.98 5.10 -21.47
C PHE A 83 -11.24 4.32 -21.82
N SER A 84 -12.36 5.01 -21.98
CA SER A 84 -13.60 4.41 -22.48
C SER A 84 -14.24 5.32 -23.51
N THR A 85 -14.73 4.73 -24.60
CA THR A 85 -15.55 5.41 -25.59
C THR A 85 -16.78 4.58 -25.87
N PHE A 86 -17.91 5.25 -26.00
CA PHE A 86 -19.17 4.67 -26.39
C PHE A 86 -19.67 5.47 -27.60
N ASN A 87 -20.14 4.75 -28.62
CA ASN A 87 -20.79 5.30 -29.80
C ASN A 87 -22.11 4.55 -29.96
N ASP A 88 -23.20 5.27 -30.17
CA ASP A 88 -24.54 4.69 -30.37
C ASP A 88 -24.94 3.66 -29.30
N TRP A 89 -24.61 3.94 -28.02
CA TRP A 89 -25.02 3.08 -26.91
C TRP A 89 -26.42 3.45 -26.41
N LEU A 90 -27.42 3.13 -27.25
CA LEU A 90 -28.77 3.72 -27.28
C LEU A 90 -29.65 3.51 -26.04
N LEU A 91 -29.30 2.63 -25.10
CA LEU A 91 -30.12 2.36 -23.91
C LEU A 91 -29.86 3.33 -22.74
N ARG A 92 -29.16 4.45 -22.99
CA ARG A 92 -28.79 5.45 -21.97
C ARG A 92 -29.15 6.86 -22.44
N GLU A 93 -29.23 7.78 -21.48
CA GLU A 93 -29.50 9.21 -21.73
C GLU A 93 -28.43 9.86 -22.62
N GLN A 94 -27.17 9.43 -22.51
CA GLN A 94 -26.03 9.92 -23.31
C GLN A 94 -25.41 8.75 -24.11
N PRO A 95 -25.84 8.53 -25.37
CA PRO A 95 -25.43 7.36 -26.16
C PRO A 95 -24.00 7.47 -26.70
N ASN A 96 -23.48 8.70 -26.86
CA ASN A 96 -22.14 8.98 -27.39
C ASN A 96 -21.27 9.66 -26.32
N THR A 97 -20.46 8.88 -25.61
CA THR A 97 -19.63 9.42 -24.52
C THR A 97 -18.16 9.01 -24.66
N SER A 98 -17.27 9.82 -24.09
CA SER A 98 -15.89 9.42 -23.86
C SER A 98 -15.47 9.77 -22.44
N ALA A 99 -14.67 8.91 -21.81
CA ALA A 99 -14.12 9.16 -20.49
C ALA A 99 -12.64 8.79 -20.46
N VAL A 100 -11.86 9.68 -19.85
CA VAL A 100 -10.44 9.48 -19.61
C VAL A 100 -10.18 9.72 -18.13
N ASN A 101 -9.65 8.72 -17.45
CA ASN A 101 -9.18 8.85 -16.08
C ASN A 101 -7.68 8.55 -16.04
N ILE A 102 -6.91 9.48 -15.49
CA ILE A 102 -5.48 9.35 -15.30
C ILE A 102 -5.22 9.55 -13.81
N GLY A 103 -4.69 8.53 -13.14
CA GLY A 103 -4.23 8.55 -11.77
C GLY A 103 -2.72 8.33 -11.72
N PHE A 104 -2.03 9.11 -10.92
CA PHE A 104 -0.60 9.01 -10.70
C PHE A 104 -0.32 9.03 -9.19
N ALA A 105 0.27 7.97 -8.66
CA ALA A 105 0.75 7.93 -7.30
C ALA A 105 2.24 7.57 -7.30
N THR A 106 3.07 8.29 -6.55
CA THR A 106 4.48 7.99 -6.42
C THR A 106 4.99 8.30 -5.02
N THR A 107 5.94 7.49 -4.58
CA THR A 107 6.69 7.64 -3.37
C THR A 107 8.18 7.56 -3.70
N VAL A 108 8.91 8.63 -3.42
CA VAL A 108 10.36 8.66 -3.43
C VAL A 108 10.84 8.59 -1.98
N PHE A 109 11.87 7.80 -1.69
CA PHE A 109 12.44 7.74 -0.35
C PHE A 109 13.97 7.68 -0.36
N ALA A 110 14.56 8.24 0.69
CA ALA A 110 15.98 8.19 0.97
C ALA A 110 16.19 8.03 2.48
N ASN A 111 16.59 6.83 2.87
CA ASN A 111 16.72 6.42 4.26
C ASN A 111 18.18 6.09 4.57
N GLY A 112 18.82 6.92 5.39
CA GLY A 112 20.16 6.73 5.90
C GLY A 112 20.15 6.06 7.27
N ASP A 113 20.91 4.99 7.40
CA ASP A 113 21.21 4.34 8.66
C ASP A 113 22.63 4.68 9.11
N TYR A 114 22.79 4.99 10.40
CA TYR A 114 24.05 5.36 11.03
C TYR A 114 24.25 4.49 12.28
N LYS A 115 25.49 4.45 12.78
CA LYS A 115 25.86 3.62 13.94
C LYS A 115 25.00 3.90 15.18
N LYS A 116 24.63 5.16 15.43
CA LYS A 116 23.82 5.58 16.59
C LYS A 116 22.60 6.43 16.21
N ALA A 117 22.27 6.50 14.93
CA ALA A 117 21.18 7.34 14.43
C ALA A 117 20.58 6.78 13.15
N PHE A 118 19.46 7.33 12.73
CA PHE A 118 18.90 7.13 11.40
C PHE A 118 18.33 8.45 10.89
N TRP A 119 18.22 8.57 9.58
CA TRP A 119 17.56 9.69 8.92
C TRP A 119 16.71 9.18 7.78
N ARG A 120 15.39 9.25 7.93
CA ARG A 120 14.42 8.72 6.96
C ARG A 120 13.70 9.88 6.29
N ASN A 121 13.67 9.87 4.96
CA ASN A 121 13.04 10.91 4.17
C ASN A 121 12.14 10.26 3.13
N SER A 122 10.94 10.82 2.96
CA SER A 122 10.00 10.38 1.93
C SER A 122 9.26 11.56 1.33
N LEU A 123 8.99 11.48 0.04
CA LEU A 123 8.10 12.36 -0.70
C LEU A 123 7.03 11.48 -1.32
N ASN A 124 5.76 11.78 -1.06
CA ASN A 124 4.61 11.15 -1.66
C ASN A 124 3.86 12.18 -2.50
N LEU A 125 3.45 11.78 -3.69
CA LEU A 125 2.67 12.59 -4.61
C LEU A 125 1.56 11.72 -5.21
N SER A 126 0.31 12.16 -5.07
CA SER A 126 -0.86 11.50 -5.62
C SER A 126 -1.71 12.52 -6.37
N LEU A 127 -1.74 12.41 -7.70
CA LEU A 127 -2.45 13.28 -8.61
C LEU A 127 -3.47 12.48 -9.40
N GLY A 128 -4.56 13.10 -9.80
CA GLY A 128 -5.59 12.46 -10.62
C GLY A 128 -6.34 13.47 -11.47
N TRP A 129 -6.66 13.08 -12.70
CA TRP A 129 -7.46 13.87 -13.62
C TRP A 129 -8.57 13.00 -14.22
N LEU A 130 -9.77 13.57 -14.30
CA LEU A 130 -10.92 12.96 -14.94
C LEU A 130 -11.45 13.90 -16.02
N LYS A 131 -11.60 13.36 -17.22
CA LYS A 131 -12.40 13.94 -18.29
C LYS A 131 -13.57 13.00 -18.57
N PHE A 132 -14.76 13.57 -18.68
CA PHE A 132 -15.96 12.90 -19.15
C PHE A 132 -16.62 13.85 -20.14
N GLU A 133 -16.89 13.37 -21.34
CA GLU A 133 -17.41 14.14 -22.46
C GLU A 133 -18.62 13.43 -23.06
N ASP A 134 -19.73 14.14 -23.12
CA ASP A 134 -20.90 13.83 -23.92
C ASP A 134 -20.74 14.46 -25.31
N LYS A 135 -20.55 13.63 -26.33
CA LYS A 135 -20.24 14.08 -27.70
C LYS A 135 -21.45 14.73 -28.38
N ASP A 136 -22.65 14.53 -27.83
CA ASP A 136 -23.89 15.06 -28.37
C ASP A 136 -24.29 16.41 -27.74
N ASN A 137 -23.57 16.87 -26.72
CA ASN A 137 -23.84 18.12 -26.02
C ASN A 137 -22.75 19.18 -26.27
N PRO A 138 -23.02 20.25 -27.05
CA PRO A 138 -22.02 21.28 -27.35
C PRO A 138 -21.66 22.17 -26.14
N ASP A 139 -22.49 22.18 -25.09
CA ASP A 139 -22.26 22.93 -23.86
C ASP A 139 -21.56 22.09 -22.77
N ASP A 140 -21.17 20.85 -23.07
CA ASP A 140 -20.53 19.97 -22.09
C ASP A 140 -19.11 20.44 -21.73
N ASN A 141 -18.73 20.23 -20.46
CA ASN A 141 -17.39 20.53 -19.98
C ASN A 141 -16.43 19.40 -20.34
N ASN A 142 -15.86 19.48 -21.54
CA ASN A 142 -14.91 18.50 -22.08
C ASN A 142 -13.46 18.67 -21.57
N ASN A 143 -13.23 19.48 -20.51
CA ASN A 143 -11.90 19.67 -19.95
C ASN A 143 -11.57 18.61 -18.89
N PHE A 144 -10.27 18.35 -18.72
CA PHE A 144 -9.79 17.58 -17.57
C PHE A 144 -10.04 18.35 -16.27
N ARG A 145 -10.57 17.63 -15.28
CA ARG A 145 -10.80 18.14 -13.93
C ARG A 145 -9.90 17.40 -12.95
N VAL A 146 -9.37 18.10 -11.95
CA VAL A 146 -8.58 17.45 -10.89
C VAL A 146 -9.49 16.58 -10.04
N ALA A 147 -9.19 15.29 -10.00
CA ALA A 147 -9.91 14.27 -9.23
C ALA A 147 -9.17 13.89 -7.94
N ALA A 148 -7.84 14.07 -7.90
CA ALA A 148 -7.02 13.87 -6.72
C ALA A 148 -5.81 14.81 -6.75
N ASP A 149 -5.43 15.35 -5.59
CA ASP A 149 -4.23 16.17 -5.42
C ASP A 149 -3.76 16.14 -3.97
N ALA A 150 -2.73 15.34 -3.72
CA ALA A 150 -2.08 15.25 -2.43
C ALA A 150 -0.56 15.17 -2.60
N PHE A 151 0.12 16.13 -2.00
CA PHE A 151 1.56 16.15 -1.83
C PHE A 151 1.91 16.01 -0.35
N ASN A 152 2.89 15.17 -0.03
CA ASN A 152 3.42 15.01 1.32
C ASN A 152 4.93 14.83 1.27
N ILE A 153 5.68 15.58 2.06
CA ILE A 153 7.10 15.35 2.31
C ILE A 153 7.34 15.17 3.79
N THR A 154 8.14 14.16 4.14
CA THR A 154 8.43 13.79 5.52
C THR A 154 9.93 13.65 5.71
N SER A 155 10.43 14.16 6.83
CA SER A 155 11.80 13.94 7.31
C SER A 155 11.76 13.53 8.77
N LEU A 156 12.27 12.34 9.08
CA LEU A 156 12.35 11.77 10.42
C LEU A 156 13.82 11.54 10.76
N TYR A 157 14.32 12.25 11.75
CA TYR A 157 15.65 12.03 12.31
C TYR A 157 15.53 11.41 13.69
N GLY A 158 16.35 10.40 14.00
CA GLY A 158 16.33 9.76 15.31
C GLY A 158 17.69 9.31 15.77
N ARG A 159 17.95 9.46 17.07
CA ARG A 159 19.11 8.92 17.78
C ARG A 159 18.71 7.63 18.48
N LYS A 160 19.36 6.52 18.12
CA LYS A 160 19.09 5.19 18.65
C LYS A 160 19.47 5.13 20.13
N LEU A 161 18.54 4.70 20.98
CA LEU A 161 18.75 4.32 22.37
C LEU A 161 19.05 2.81 22.48
N SER A 162 18.44 2.02 21.61
CA SER A 162 18.67 0.58 21.44
C SER A 162 18.43 0.19 19.98
N ASP A 163 18.53 -1.09 19.64
CA ASP A 163 18.27 -1.60 18.29
C ASP A 163 16.82 -1.37 17.84
N LYS A 164 15.88 -1.22 18.79
CA LYS A 164 14.45 -1.07 18.51
C LYS A 164 13.89 0.30 18.87
N TRP A 165 14.57 1.09 19.69
CA TRP A 165 14.06 2.37 20.19
C TRP A 165 15.02 3.51 19.89
N ALA A 166 14.45 4.65 19.50
CA ALA A 166 15.16 5.89 19.28
C ALA A 166 14.36 7.07 19.83
N ILE A 167 15.05 8.12 20.26
CA ILE A 167 14.44 9.44 20.42
C ILE A 167 14.51 10.13 19.06
N SER A 168 13.42 10.74 18.62
CA SER A 168 13.30 11.25 17.27
C SER A 168 12.51 12.54 17.15
N THR A 169 12.75 13.24 16.05
CA THR A 169 12.03 14.43 15.61
C THR A 169 11.53 14.24 14.18
N LEU A 170 10.34 14.73 13.89
CA LEU A 170 9.65 14.58 12.61
C LEU A 170 9.27 15.96 12.09
N GLY A 171 9.59 16.23 10.83
CA GLY A 171 8.91 17.26 10.04
C GLY A 171 8.05 16.57 8.98
N GLU A 172 6.77 16.89 8.91
CA GLU A 172 5.90 16.46 7.82
C GLU A 172 5.17 17.68 7.24
N TYR A 173 5.28 17.88 5.94
CA TYR A 173 4.59 18.95 5.23
C TYR A 173 3.63 18.36 4.18
N ARG A 174 2.37 18.78 4.22
CA ARG A 174 1.29 18.28 3.36
C ARG A 174 0.57 19.45 2.70
N THR A 175 0.29 19.36 1.41
CA THR A 175 -0.46 20.37 0.66
C THR A 175 -1.06 19.76 -0.61
N SER A 176 -1.95 20.49 -1.26
CA SER A 176 -2.29 20.33 -2.68
C SER A 176 -1.33 21.15 -3.55
N ILE A 177 -1.07 20.75 -4.80
CA ILE A 177 -0.13 21.42 -5.71
C ILE A 177 -0.73 21.81 -7.08
N LEU A 178 -1.94 21.38 -7.37
CA LEU A 178 -2.69 21.69 -8.59
C LEU A 178 -3.69 22.82 -8.35
N GLU A 179 -4.20 23.40 -9.44
CA GLU A 179 -5.27 24.41 -9.44
C GLU A 179 -5.01 25.63 -8.52
N GLY A 180 -3.74 25.98 -8.30
CA GLY A 180 -3.38 27.12 -7.44
C GLY A 180 -3.60 26.89 -5.94
N ARG A 181 -3.93 25.67 -5.50
CA ARG A 181 -4.25 25.33 -4.10
C ARG A 181 -3.03 25.09 -3.19
N PHE A 182 -1.88 25.63 -3.58
CA PHE A 182 -0.66 25.46 -2.80
C PHE A 182 -0.77 26.22 -1.46
N ASN A 183 -0.64 25.51 -0.34
CA ASN A 183 -0.93 26.00 1.00
C ASN A 183 -2.37 26.47 1.23
N GLU A 184 -3.34 25.88 0.51
CA GLU A 184 -4.77 26.21 0.66
C GLU A 184 -5.67 24.95 0.81
N PRO A 185 -5.62 24.24 1.95
CA PRO A 185 -4.72 24.45 3.08
C PRO A 185 -3.38 23.71 2.93
N GLY A 186 -2.35 24.22 3.59
CA GLY A 186 -1.10 23.52 3.86
C GLY A 186 -0.99 23.12 5.32
N TYR A 187 -0.38 21.98 5.59
CA TYR A 187 -0.13 21.49 6.96
C TYR A 187 1.36 21.28 7.16
N LEU A 188 1.91 21.76 8.26
CA LEU A 188 3.25 21.45 8.72
C LEU A 188 3.18 20.88 10.13
N ASP A 189 3.54 19.62 10.27
CA ASP A 189 3.71 18.96 11.56
C ASP A 189 5.17 18.97 11.96
N LEU A 190 5.46 19.55 13.13
CA LEU A 190 6.75 19.45 13.79
C LEU A 190 6.59 18.69 15.09
N GLY A 191 7.14 17.48 15.12
CA GLY A 191 7.00 16.53 16.21
C GLY A 191 8.31 16.12 16.84
N MET A 192 8.26 15.79 18.13
CA MET A 192 9.33 15.11 18.85
C MET A 192 8.77 14.03 19.78
N GLY A 193 9.57 12.98 19.97
CA GLY A 193 9.21 11.86 20.85
C GLY A 193 10.10 10.66 20.60
N ALA A 194 9.47 9.51 20.40
CA ALA A 194 10.17 8.26 20.18
C ALA A 194 9.83 7.63 18.83
N THR A 195 10.74 6.81 18.33
CA THR A 195 10.50 5.89 17.24
C THR A 195 10.81 4.47 17.70
N TRP A 196 9.88 3.57 17.44
CA TRP A 196 9.94 2.15 17.70
C TRP A 196 10.04 1.37 16.38
N THR A 197 11.03 0.50 16.26
CA THR A 197 11.24 -0.38 15.11
C THR A 197 11.21 -1.83 15.59
N PRO A 198 10.01 -2.41 15.80
CA PRO A 198 9.87 -3.76 16.36
C PRO A 198 10.47 -4.86 15.48
N ILE A 199 10.36 -4.69 14.17
CA ILE A 199 10.88 -5.54 13.10
C ILE A 199 11.48 -4.66 12.01
N THR A 200 12.32 -5.24 11.14
CA THR A 200 13.04 -4.52 10.08
C THR A 200 12.12 -3.72 9.15
N ASP A 201 10.94 -4.27 8.86
CA ASP A 201 10.00 -3.73 7.87
C ASP A 201 8.96 -2.76 8.45
N LEU A 202 8.95 -2.53 9.78
CA LEU A 202 7.96 -1.70 10.48
C LEU A 202 8.63 -0.58 11.29
N VAL A 203 8.24 0.66 11.01
CA VAL A 203 8.66 1.86 11.73
C VAL A 203 7.42 2.52 12.34
N VAL A 204 7.41 2.65 13.67
CA VAL A 204 6.35 3.32 14.41
C VAL A 204 6.90 4.59 15.05
N VAL A 205 6.39 5.74 14.68
CA VAL A 205 6.71 7.05 15.28
C VAL A 205 5.63 7.39 16.29
N ILE A 206 6.03 7.78 17.49
CA ILE A 206 5.14 8.15 18.60
C ILE A 206 5.66 9.47 19.16
N HIS A 207 5.10 10.57 18.68
CA HIS A 207 5.48 11.93 19.04
C HIS A 207 4.39 12.57 19.88
N PRO A 208 4.45 12.48 21.22
CA PRO A 208 3.44 13.09 22.09
C PRO A 208 3.47 14.62 22.03
N VAL A 209 4.57 15.22 21.57
CA VAL A 209 4.68 16.65 21.34
C VAL A 209 4.80 16.88 19.85
N ASN A 210 3.68 17.18 19.20
CA ASN A 210 3.63 17.53 17.79
C ASN A 210 2.75 18.78 17.62
N TYR A 211 3.34 19.85 17.10
CA TYR A 211 2.57 21.03 16.73
C TYR A 211 2.18 20.93 15.26
N ASN A 212 0.87 21.00 15.00
CA ASN A 212 0.31 21.02 13.65
C ASN A 212 0.05 22.48 13.27
N PHE A 213 0.91 23.04 12.44
CA PHE A 213 0.68 24.33 11.79
C PHE A 213 -0.25 24.12 10.59
N VAL A 214 -1.27 24.97 10.48
CA VAL A 214 -2.13 25.02 9.30
C VAL A 214 -2.00 26.39 8.65
N PHE A 215 -1.67 26.38 7.36
CA PHE A 215 -1.61 27.55 6.51
C PHE A 215 -2.85 27.54 5.63
N SER A 216 -3.62 28.63 5.65
CA SER A 216 -4.72 28.85 4.72
C SER A 216 -4.95 30.34 4.58
N SER A 217 -5.16 30.79 3.35
CA SER A 217 -5.51 32.17 2.98
C SER A 217 -7.03 32.37 2.85
N GLY A 218 -7.81 31.29 2.94
CA GLY A 218 -9.25 31.28 2.64
C GLY A 218 -10.16 31.68 3.81
N ALA A 219 -11.45 31.82 3.52
CA ALA A 219 -12.50 32.23 4.48
C ALA A 219 -12.82 31.21 5.61
N TYR A 220 -12.10 30.09 5.67
CA TYR A 220 -12.28 29.05 6.68
C TYR A 220 -11.13 29.09 7.70
N ASP A 221 -11.48 29.25 8.97
CA ASP A 221 -10.54 29.25 10.08
C ASP A 221 -10.01 27.84 10.35
N PHE A 222 -9.02 27.41 9.57
CA PHE A 222 -8.19 26.27 9.95
C PHE A 222 -7.42 26.62 11.22
N LYS A 223 -7.46 25.71 12.20
CA LYS A 223 -6.80 25.90 13.49
C LYS A 223 -5.59 24.99 13.60
N SER A 224 -4.47 25.64 13.89
CA SER A 224 -3.27 24.96 14.37
C SER A 224 -3.49 24.48 15.79
N SER A 225 -2.93 23.34 16.16
CA SER A 225 -3.02 22.84 17.54
C SER A 225 -1.83 21.98 17.93
N LEU A 226 -1.60 21.89 19.24
CA LEU A 226 -0.68 20.93 19.83
C LEU A 226 -1.39 19.59 20.00
N GLY A 227 -0.67 18.50 19.72
CA GLY A 227 -1.21 17.16 19.87
C GLY A 227 -0.14 16.08 19.84
N ALA A 228 -0.60 14.85 19.80
CA ALA A 228 0.23 13.68 19.61
C ALA A 228 0.15 13.19 18.16
N LYS A 229 1.29 12.81 17.59
CA LYS A 229 1.37 12.21 16.26
C LYS A 229 1.84 10.77 16.33
N VAL A 230 1.12 9.89 15.64
CA VAL A 230 1.46 8.49 15.47
C VAL A 230 1.60 8.19 13.98
N VAL A 231 2.74 7.65 13.57
CA VAL A 231 2.96 7.18 12.21
C VAL A 231 3.35 5.71 12.27
N ALA A 232 2.75 4.85 11.45
CA ALA A 232 3.17 3.47 11.27
C ALA A 232 3.44 3.23 9.78
N ASP A 233 4.71 3.04 9.44
CA ASP A 233 5.15 2.72 8.08
C ASP A 233 5.62 1.27 8.04
N TYR A 234 4.91 0.45 7.27
CA TYR A 234 5.22 -0.94 7.01
C TYR A 234 5.51 -1.14 5.53
N THR A 235 6.66 -1.72 5.18
CA THR A 235 6.97 -2.05 3.79
C THR A 235 7.63 -3.42 3.71
N ARG A 236 6.94 -4.39 3.11
CA ARG A 236 7.46 -5.76 2.97
C ARG A 236 7.10 -6.39 1.64
N GLN A 237 8.05 -7.16 1.11
CA GLN A 237 7.76 -8.14 0.07
C GLN A 237 7.16 -9.40 0.71
N ILE A 238 5.85 -9.61 0.55
CA ILE A 238 5.13 -10.72 1.21
C ILE A 238 5.50 -12.05 0.54
N VAL A 239 5.50 -12.08 -0.79
CA VAL A 239 5.96 -13.22 -1.60
C VAL A 239 6.77 -12.72 -2.80
N LYS A 240 7.43 -13.64 -3.52
CA LYS A 240 8.22 -13.27 -4.70
C LYS A 240 7.35 -12.53 -5.72
N GLY A 241 7.71 -11.29 -6.05
CA GLY A 241 6.96 -10.47 -7.00
C GLY A 241 5.65 -9.90 -6.46
N PHE A 242 5.45 -9.87 -5.13
CA PHE A 242 4.33 -9.16 -4.51
C PHE A 242 4.78 -8.41 -3.26
N ALA A 243 4.68 -7.09 -3.31
CA ALA A 243 5.03 -6.18 -2.24
C ALA A 243 3.78 -5.48 -1.70
N TRP A 244 3.79 -5.25 -0.39
CA TRP A 244 2.78 -4.45 0.31
C TRP A 244 3.48 -3.37 1.12
N LYS A 245 2.99 -2.14 0.94
CA LYS A 245 3.29 -1.01 1.79
C LYS A 245 2.00 -0.54 2.47
N SER A 246 2.08 -0.29 3.77
CA SER A 246 1.00 0.31 4.55
C SER A 246 1.57 1.49 5.33
N ASN A 247 0.96 2.67 5.18
CA ASN A 247 1.37 3.88 5.86
C ASN A 247 0.15 4.49 6.56
N LEU A 248 0.17 4.50 7.88
CA LEU A 248 -0.80 5.21 8.72
C LEU A 248 -0.12 6.46 9.28
N SER A 249 -0.74 7.62 9.14
CA SER A 249 -0.35 8.87 9.81
C SER A 249 -1.58 9.44 10.51
N ALA A 250 -1.51 9.58 11.82
CA ALA A 250 -2.59 10.07 12.67
C ALA A 250 -2.08 11.19 13.58
N PHE A 251 -2.79 12.31 13.58
CA PHE A 251 -2.59 13.42 14.50
C PHE A 251 -3.81 13.53 15.41
N MET A 252 -3.56 13.56 16.71
CA MET A 252 -4.56 13.65 17.78
C MET A 252 -4.35 14.97 18.51
N SER A 253 -5.23 15.94 18.29
CA SER A 253 -5.15 17.24 18.95
C SER A 253 -5.54 17.15 20.42
N TYR A 254 -4.85 17.89 21.27
CA TYR A 254 -5.21 18.04 22.69
C TYR A 254 -6.36 19.03 22.92
N GLU A 255 -6.77 19.75 21.88
CA GLU A 255 -7.86 20.73 21.93
C GLU A 255 -9.21 20.13 21.49
N GLY A 256 -9.21 18.92 20.91
CA GLY A 256 -10.44 18.20 20.57
C GLY A 256 -10.33 17.27 19.35
N SER A 257 -11.29 16.36 19.21
CA SER A 257 -11.35 15.41 18.09
C SER A 257 -11.53 16.09 16.73
N ASP A 258 -12.17 17.27 16.69
CA ASP A 258 -12.42 18.02 15.45
C ASP A 258 -11.14 18.60 14.84
N LEU A 259 -10.07 18.72 15.62
CA LEU A 259 -8.74 19.13 15.14
C LEU A 259 -7.82 17.93 14.89
N SER A 260 -8.30 16.72 15.17
CA SER A 260 -7.58 15.48 14.90
C SER A 260 -7.81 15.03 13.45
N ASN A 261 -6.81 14.38 12.87
CA ASN A 261 -6.89 13.86 11.51
C ASN A 261 -6.09 12.56 11.38
N TRP A 262 -6.48 11.73 10.43
CA TRP A 262 -5.68 10.57 10.06
C TRP A 262 -5.78 10.27 8.57
N THR A 263 -4.73 9.67 8.04
CA THR A 263 -4.64 9.14 6.67
C THR A 263 -4.00 7.77 6.72
N TRP A 264 -4.60 6.81 6.04
CA TRP A 264 -4.10 5.45 5.92
C TRP A 264 -4.05 5.04 4.46
N VAL A 265 -2.85 4.76 3.96
CA VAL A 265 -2.61 4.36 2.57
C VAL A 265 -2.05 2.95 2.54
N ASN A 266 -2.64 2.10 1.71
CA ASN A 266 -2.15 0.76 1.41
C ASN A 266 -1.83 0.67 -0.08
N SER A 267 -0.59 0.28 -0.39
CA SER A 267 -0.10 0.10 -1.76
C SER A 267 0.34 -1.34 -1.94
N PHE A 268 -0.26 -2.02 -2.90
CA PHE A 268 0.13 -3.35 -3.34
C PHE A 268 0.82 -3.23 -4.70
N SER A 269 1.90 -3.98 -4.92
CA SER A 269 2.59 -3.97 -6.20
C SER A 269 3.08 -5.36 -6.57
N THR A 270 2.84 -5.76 -7.81
CA THR A 270 3.41 -6.97 -8.41
C THR A 270 4.70 -6.71 -9.18
N ALA A 271 5.37 -5.56 -8.95
CA ALA A 271 6.52 -5.16 -9.74
C ALA A 271 7.66 -6.18 -9.67
N VAL A 272 8.00 -6.76 -10.82
CA VAL A 272 9.14 -7.65 -11.00
C VAL A 272 10.09 -6.99 -12.00
N LYS A 273 11.37 -6.84 -11.62
CA LYS A 273 12.36 -6.05 -12.39
C LYS A 273 11.90 -4.60 -12.65
N GLY A 274 11.06 -4.08 -11.76
CA GLY A 274 10.66 -2.68 -11.71
C GLY A 274 9.41 -2.29 -12.48
N ILE A 275 8.68 -3.23 -13.07
CA ILE A 275 7.34 -2.99 -13.66
C ILE A 275 6.39 -4.08 -13.20
N GLY A 276 5.12 -3.73 -12.95
CA GLY A 276 4.06 -4.67 -12.61
C GLY A 276 2.70 -3.98 -12.56
N VAL A 277 1.76 -4.58 -11.84
CA VAL A 277 0.43 -4.02 -11.55
C VAL A 277 0.39 -3.56 -10.10
N GLY A 278 -0.13 -2.36 -9.86
CA GLY A 278 -0.26 -1.77 -8.55
C GLY A 278 -1.69 -1.43 -8.20
N LEU A 279 -2.03 -1.60 -6.92
CA LEU A 279 -3.28 -1.13 -6.34
C LEU A 279 -2.96 -0.25 -5.13
N ASP A 280 -3.35 1.02 -5.21
CA ASP A 280 -3.30 1.95 -4.09
C ASP A 280 -4.70 2.15 -3.55
N ILE A 281 -4.84 2.14 -2.23
CA ILE A 281 -6.07 2.42 -1.50
C ILE A 281 -5.74 3.43 -0.42
N GLY A 282 -6.39 4.59 -0.46
CA GLY A 282 -6.25 5.62 0.57
C GLY A 282 -7.56 5.84 1.30
N LEU A 283 -7.46 5.97 2.62
CA LEU A 283 -8.54 6.36 3.52
C LEU A 283 -8.09 7.58 4.32
N ARG A 284 -8.98 8.52 4.55
CA ARG A 284 -8.69 9.73 5.34
C ARG A 284 -9.92 10.20 6.08
N ASN A 285 -9.70 10.79 7.24
CA ASN A 285 -10.71 11.55 7.96
C ASN A 285 -10.08 12.83 8.52
N ASN A 286 -10.69 13.97 8.24
CA ASN A 286 -10.23 15.28 8.67
C ASN A 286 -11.43 16.24 8.71
N LYS A 287 -11.87 16.58 9.93
CA LYS A 287 -13.04 17.43 10.13
C LYS A 287 -12.84 18.85 9.60
N GLN A 288 -11.63 19.39 9.69
CA GLN A 288 -11.32 20.74 9.21
C GLN A 288 -11.46 20.83 7.69
N GLU A 289 -11.00 19.81 6.96
CA GLU A 289 -11.22 19.69 5.51
C GLU A 289 -12.71 19.55 5.16
N ALA A 290 -13.46 18.76 5.93
CA ALA A 290 -14.91 18.62 5.72
C ALA A 290 -15.64 19.96 5.90
N LEU A 291 -15.33 20.70 6.97
CA LEU A 291 -15.89 22.03 7.22
C LEU A 291 -15.53 23.01 6.10
N ALA A 292 -14.27 23.02 5.65
CA ALA A 292 -13.83 23.85 4.52
C ALA A 292 -14.54 23.51 3.21
N ALA A 293 -14.99 22.26 3.04
CA ALA A 293 -15.85 21.82 1.96
C ALA A 293 -17.34 22.11 2.20
N THR A 294 -17.70 23.01 3.13
CA THR A 294 -19.09 23.37 3.51
C THR A 294 -19.90 22.20 4.11
N ARG A 295 -19.23 21.17 4.62
CA ARG A 295 -19.90 19.99 5.17
C ARG A 295 -20.00 20.03 6.68
N SER A 296 -21.20 19.79 7.21
CA SER A 296 -21.45 19.69 8.66
C SER A 296 -21.09 18.32 9.25
N ASP A 297 -21.00 17.28 8.42
CA ASP A 297 -20.53 15.93 8.79
C ASP A 297 -19.00 15.80 8.66
N ASN A 298 -18.44 14.62 8.95
CA ASN A 298 -17.02 14.32 8.76
C ASN A 298 -16.91 12.97 8.03
N PRO A 299 -17.23 12.94 6.73
CA PRO A 299 -17.30 11.69 5.99
C PRO A 299 -15.91 11.06 5.88
N LEU A 300 -15.89 9.73 5.78
CA LEU A 300 -14.68 9.01 5.38
C LEU A 300 -14.35 9.40 3.94
N GLN A 301 -13.19 9.98 3.73
CA GLN A 301 -12.65 10.26 2.41
C GLN A 301 -11.88 9.02 1.93
N SER A 302 -12.03 8.64 0.67
CA SER A 302 -11.32 7.47 0.12
C SER A 302 -10.96 7.64 -1.35
N TYR A 303 -9.91 6.94 -1.76
CA TYR A 303 -9.58 6.75 -3.16
C TYR A 303 -9.02 5.35 -3.38
N TRP A 304 -9.08 4.88 -4.62
CA TRP A 304 -8.30 3.73 -5.06
C TRP A 304 -7.79 3.94 -6.48
N ILE A 305 -6.59 3.45 -6.76
CA ILE A 305 -5.96 3.52 -8.08
C ILE A 305 -5.42 2.14 -8.42
N LEU A 306 -5.99 1.51 -9.45
CA LEU A 306 -5.44 0.31 -10.07
C LEU A 306 -4.68 0.73 -11.33
N GLY A 307 -3.43 0.28 -11.47
CA GLY A 307 -2.58 0.76 -12.55
C GLY A 307 -1.33 -0.06 -12.78
N LEU A 308 -0.50 0.46 -13.68
CA LEU A 308 0.86 -0.03 -13.89
C LEU A 308 1.76 0.51 -12.78
N SER A 309 2.32 -0.39 -11.98
CA SER A 309 3.29 -0.03 -10.94
C SER A 309 4.70 -0.04 -11.49
N TYR A 310 5.53 0.89 -11.02
CA TYR A 310 6.97 0.89 -11.23
C TYR A 310 7.70 0.93 -9.89
N ALA A 311 8.80 0.19 -9.78
CA ALA A 311 9.57 0.10 -8.55
C ALA A 311 11.07 0.05 -8.86
N ILE A 312 11.81 1.08 -8.46
CA ILE A 312 13.26 1.11 -8.61
C ILE A 312 13.84 1.36 -7.23
N SER A 313 14.65 0.43 -6.74
CA SER A 313 15.37 0.58 -5.47
C SER A 313 16.84 0.23 -5.65
N LYS A 314 17.71 0.99 -4.99
CA LYS A 314 19.15 0.75 -4.88
C LYS A 314 19.55 0.72 -3.41
#